data_AF-A0A258GRA1-F1
#
_entry.id   AF-A0A258GRA1-F1
#
_cell.length_a   1.000
_cell.length_b   1.000
_cell.length_c   1.000
_cell.angle_alpha   90.00
_cell.angle_beta   90.00
_cell.angle_gamma   90.00
#
_symmetry.space_group_name_H-M   'P 1'
#
loop_
_entity.id
_entity.type
_entity.pdbx_description
1 polymer ?
#
loop_
_entity_poly.entity_id
_entity_poly.type
_entity_poly.pdbx_seq_one_letter_code
_entity_poly.pdbx_strand_id
1 'polypeptide(L)'
;MAYDPFATMQIRIEYRDSPVRTPVTPWAHRGVDGGYYNSTVFDPPLPNPVHGKGYAVWFVDHRGRSLVFASREEIEHVIDVLDRKILPSSRELGQPYKAVNSHWLSRLHASFKPWKVRQELVKTLRGALGA
;
A
#
# COMPACT_ATOMS: atom_id res chain seq x y z
N MET A 1 21.25 14.78 11.52
CA MET A 1 21.02 13.35 11.16
C MET A 1 21.68 13.10 9.82
N ALA A 2 22.67 12.21 9.75
CA ALA A 2 23.35 11.87 8.51
C ALA A 2 22.46 10.98 7.63
N TYR A 3 22.41 11.28 6.32
CA TYR A 3 21.76 10.43 5.32
C TYR A 3 22.60 9.15 5.15
N ASP A 4 22.04 7.99 5.52
CA ASP A 4 22.64 6.70 5.22
C ASP A 4 22.18 6.24 3.83
N PRO A 5 23.05 6.28 2.81
CA PRO A 5 22.72 5.83 1.45
C PRO A 5 22.48 4.31 1.36
N PHE A 6 22.81 3.54 2.41
CA PHE A 6 22.63 2.10 2.52
C PHE A 6 21.50 1.69 3.47
N ALA A 7 20.68 2.65 3.95
CA ALA A 7 19.59 2.36 4.85
C ALA A 7 18.70 1.23 4.30
N THR A 8 18.74 0.09 4.99
CA THR A 8 17.95 -1.09 4.67
C THR A 8 16.48 -0.75 4.75
N MET A 9 15.67 -1.38 3.90
CA MET A 9 14.23 -1.19 3.98
C MET A 9 13.72 -1.78 5.29
N GLN A 10 13.01 -0.97 6.07
CA GLN A 10 12.48 -1.37 7.38
C GLN A 10 10.96 -1.39 7.35
N ILE A 11 10.39 -2.38 8.01
CA ILE A 11 8.94 -2.47 8.20
C ILE A 11 8.62 -2.41 9.69
N ARG A 12 7.57 -1.67 10.03
CA ARG A 12 7.06 -1.54 11.39
C ARG A 12 5.54 -1.48 11.37
N ILE A 13 4.92 -1.96 12.44
CA ILE A 13 3.47 -1.90 12.63
C ILE A 13 3.19 -0.93 13.76
N GLU A 14 2.35 0.06 13.50
CA GLU A 14 1.73 0.88 14.53
C GLU A 14 0.25 0.53 14.65
N TYR A 15 -0.35 0.85 15.79
CA TYR A 15 -1.79 0.74 15.97
C TYR A 15 -2.40 2.14 16.15
N ARG A 16 -3.55 2.36 15.53
CA ARG A 16 -4.29 3.63 15.56
C ARG A 16 -5.67 3.41 16.19
N ASP A 17 -6.17 4.42 16.90
CA ASP A 17 -7.47 4.33 17.57
C ASP A 17 -8.65 4.39 16.58
N SER A 18 -8.41 4.87 15.37
CA SER A 18 -9.40 5.00 14.29
C SER A 18 -8.94 4.32 13.00
N PRO A 19 -9.87 3.88 12.13
CA PRO A 19 -9.53 3.34 10.82
C PRO A 19 -8.69 4.33 10.01
N VAL A 20 -7.68 3.82 9.30
CA VAL A 20 -6.83 4.62 8.41
C VAL A 20 -7.15 4.29 6.96
N ARG A 21 -7.26 5.31 6.11
CA ARG A 21 -7.30 5.16 4.66
C ARG A 21 -5.98 5.65 4.09
N THR A 22 -5.36 4.84 3.26
CA THR A 22 -4.10 5.13 2.59
C THR A 22 -4.36 5.48 1.13
N PRO A 23 -3.34 5.97 0.40
CA PRO A 23 -3.40 6.06 -1.04
C PRO A 23 -3.57 4.71 -1.74
N VAL A 24 -3.64 3.55 -1.09
CA VAL A 24 -3.87 2.24 -1.73
C VAL A 24 -5.28 1.71 -1.46
N THR A 25 -5.95 2.18 -0.40
CA THR A 25 -7.29 1.71 0.01
C THR A 25 -8.31 1.65 -1.13
N PRO A 26 -8.51 2.68 -1.98
CA PRO A 26 -9.46 2.62 -3.10
C PRO A 26 -9.21 1.53 -4.16
N TRP A 27 -8.00 0.99 -4.22
CA TRP A 27 -7.58 -0.01 -5.21
C TRP A 27 -7.56 -1.43 -4.64
N ALA A 28 -7.51 -1.54 -3.30
CA ALA A 28 -7.58 -2.80 -2.58
C ALA A 28 -9.00 -3.11 -2.10
N HIS A 29 -9.78 -2.08 -1.73
CA HIS A 29 -11.12 -2.22 -1.16
C HIS A 29 -12.13 -1.48 -2.04
N ARG A 30 -12.91 -2.23 -2.82
CA ARG A 30 -13.89 -1.64 -3.73
C ARG A 30 -15.20 -1.36 -2.98
N GLY A 31 -15.69 -0.13 -3.08
CA GLY A 31 -17.03 0.21 -2.59
C GLY A 31 -18.13 -0.54 -3.35
N VAL A 32 -19.04 -1.20 -2.64
CA VAL A 32 -20.13 -2.01 -3.26
C VAL A 32 -21.49 -1.32 -3.21
N ASP A 33 -21.71 -0.43 -2.23
CA ASP A 33 -22.96 0.29 -2.00
C ASP A 33 -22.95 1.73 -2.54
N GLY A 34 -21.85 2.16 -3.17
CA GLY A 34 -21.73 3.47 -3.78
C GLY A 34 -20.36 3.73 -4.41
N GLY A 35 -20.15 4.96 -4.87
CA GLY A 35 -18.80 5.42 -5.25
C GLY A 35 -17.89 5.40 -4.02
N TYR A 36 -16.59 5.09 -4.19
CA TYR A 36 -15.65 4.86 -3.08
C TYR A 36 -15.76 5.86 -1.91
N TYR A 37 -15.85 7.16 -2.19
CA TYR A 37 -15.91 8.19 -1.14
C TYR A 37 -17.21 8.18 -0.32
N ASN A 38 -18.29 7.63 -0.89
CA ASN A 38 -19.61 7.55 -0.26
C ASN A 38 -19.97 6.12 0.17
N SER A 39 -19.11 5.14 -0.11
CA SER A 39 -19.36 3.73 0.21
C SER A 39 -19.19 3.47 1.70
N THR A 40 -20.11 2.69 2.28
CA THR A 40 -20.01 2.19 3.66
C THR A 40 -19.65 0.71 3.70
N VAL A 41 -19.88 -0.02 2.61
CA VAL A 41 -19.56 -1.43 2.45
C VAL A 41 -18.47 -1.57 1.39
N PHE A 42 -17.44 -2.36 1.72
CA PHE A 42 -16.30 -2.60 0.86
C PHE A 42 -16.10 -4.10 0.62
N ASP A 43 -15.62 -4.43 -0.57
CA ASP A 43 -15.20 -5.79 -0.95
C ASP A 43 -13.76 -5.75 -1.52
N PRO A 44 -12.79 -6.39 -0.84
CA PRO A 44 -12.88 -6.96 0.50
C PRO A 44 -13.20 -5.91 1.58
N PRO A 45 -13.75 -6.30 2.75
CA PRO A 45 -14.06 -5.35 3.82
C PRO A 45 -12.79 -4.67 4.34
N LEU A 46 -12.96 -3.45 4.87
CA LEU A 46 -11.88 -2.78 5.59
C LEU A 46 -11.52 -3.56 6.87
N PRO A 47 -10.25 -3.53 7.31
CA PRO A 47 -9.82 -4.32 8.45
C PRO A 47 -10.48 -3.86 9.75
N ASN A 48 -10.84 -4.84 10.56
CA ASN A 48 -11.33 -4.62 11.92
C ASN A 48 -10.17 -4.25 12.86
N PRO A 49 -10.43 -3.52 13.96
CA PRO A 49 -9.42 -3.25 14.96
C PRO A 49 -9.01 -4.57 15.64
N VAL A 50 -7.71 -4.69 15.93
CA VAL A 50 -7.17 -5.74 16.79
C VAL A 50 -7.59 -5.45 18.24
N HIS A 51 -8.17 -6.45 18.89
CA HIS A 51 -8.65 -6.34 20.27
C HIS A 51 -7.56 -5.79 21.21
N GLY A 52 -7.89 -4.72 21.94
CA GLY A 52 -6.99 -4.06 22.88
C GLY A 52 -5.83 -3.27 22.26
N LYS A 53 -5.74 -3.15 20.93
CA LYS A 53 -4.67 -2.39 20.25
C LYS A 53 -5.17 -1.33 19.28
N GLY A 54 -6.29 -1.58 18.59
CA GLY A 54 -6.80 -0.69 17.54
C GLY A 54 -6.46 -1.17 16.13
N TYR A 55 -6.45 -0.26 15.16
CA TYR A 55 -6.25 -0.56 13.75
C TYR A 55 -4.77 -0.66 13.39
N ALA A 56 -4.33 -1.82 12.89
CA ALA A 56 -2.95 -2.03 12.47
C ALA A 56 -2.63 -1.21 11.22
N VAL A 57 -1.46 -0.57 11.21
CA VAL A 57 -0.94 0.21 10.10
C VAL A 57 0.52 -0.15 9.90
N TRP A 58 0.85 -0.63 8.70
CA TRP A 58 2.21 -0.98 8.31
C TRP A 58 2.89 0.22 7.68
N PHE A 59 4.08 0.53 8.17
CA PHE A 59 4.97 1.53 7.60
C PHE A 59 6.19 0.82 7.03
N VAL A 60 6.51 1.12 5.77
CA VAL A 60 7.74 0.64 5.13
C VAL A 60 8.62 1.84 4.80
N ASP A 61 9.71 1.96 5.55
CA ASP A 61 10.64 3.06 5.50
C ASP A 61 11.83 2.72 4.59
N HIS A 62 12.12 3.61 3.63
CA HIS A 62 13.28 3.51 2.75
C HIS A 62 13.74 4.89 2.30
N ARG A 63 15.04 5.19 2.51
CA ARG A 63 15.69 6.47 2.10
C ARG A 63 14.91 7.72 2.54
N GLY A 64 14.48 7.73 3.81
CA GLY A 64 13.75 8.85 4.41
C GLY A 64 12.30 9.02 3.91
N ARG A 65 11.72 7.98 3.30
CA ARG A 65 10.33 7.97 2.82
C ARG A 65 9.61 6.74 3.33
N SER A 66 8.32 6.89 3.61
CA SER A 66 7.47 5.83 4.13
C SER A 66 6.36 5.49 3.13
N LEU A 67 6.18 4.20 2.85
CA LEU A 67 4.93 3.68 2.31
C LEU A 67 4.06 3.24 3.49
N VAL A 68 2.75 3.50 3.42
CA VAL A 68 1.81 3.23 4.51
C VAL A 68 0.70 2.36 3.97
N PHE A 69 0.39 1.28 4.69
CA PHE A 69 -0.66 0.33 4.37
C PHE A 69 -1.56 0.13 5.58
N ALA A 70 -2.87 0.15 5.39
CA ALA A 70 -3.85 -0.03 6.46
C ALA A 70 -4.39 -1.45 6.53
N SER A 71 -4.12 -2.30 5.54
CA SER A 71 -4.67 -3.65 5.45
C SER A 71 -3.70 -4.62 4.78
N ARG A 72 -4.00 -5.92 4.95
CA ARG A 72 -3.30 -6.99 4.24
C ARG A 72 -3.56 -6.91 2.73
N GLU A 73 -4.79 -6.62 2.34
CA GLU A 73 -5.24 -6.53 0.95
C GLU A 73 -4.51 -5.39 0.21
N GLU A 74 -4.23 -4.28 0.89
CA GLU A 74 -3.39 -3.19 0.34
C GLU A 74 -1.96 -3.67 0.07
N ILE A 75 -1.37 -4.42 0.99
CA ILE A 75 -0.03 -4.98 0.84
C ILE A 75 0.01 -5.97 -0.33
N GLU A 76 -0.96 -6.87 -0.41
CA GLU A 76 -1.09 -7.85 -1.49
C GLU A 76 -1.25 -7.18 -2.87
N HIS A 77 -2.10 -6.15 -2.95
CA HIS A 77 -2.28 -5.36 -4.17
C HIS A 77 -0.97 -4.69 -4.61
N VAL A 78 -0.23 -4.09 -3.68
CA VAL A 78 1.05 -3.44 -3.98
C VAL A 78 2.11 -4.45 -4.41
N ILE A 79 2.16 -5.62 -3.78
CA ILE A 79 3.02 -6.73 -4.22
C ILE A 79 2.69 -7.11 -5.66
N ASP A 80 1.42 -7.36 -5.98
CA ASP A 80 1.01 -7.78 -7.34
C ASP A 80 1.39 -6.74 -8.41
N VAL A 81 1.29 -5.44 -8.11
CA VAL A 81 1.66 -4.38 -9.04
C VAL A 81 3.18 -4.24 -9.17
N LEU A 82 3.92 -4.24 -8.05
CA LEU A 82 5.36 -3.95 -8.05
C LEU A 82 6.22 -5.16 -8.46
N ASP A 83 5.72 -6.38 -8.30
CA ASP A 83 6.43 -7.61 -8.70
C ASP A 83 6.43 -7.85 -10.22
N ARG A 84 5.56 -7.14 -10.96
CA ARG A 84 5.55 -7.20 -12.43
C ARG A 84 6.86 -6.66 -13.00
N LYS A 85 7.48 -7.44 -13.89
CA LYS A 85 8.73 -7.09 -14.57
C LYS A 85 8.64 -5.70 -15.22
N ILE A 86 7.57 -5.50 -16.00
CA ILE A 86 7.20 -4.21 -16.58
C ILE A 86 6.12 -3.61 -15.69
N LEU A 87 6.34 -2.38 -15.20
CA LEU A 87 5.30 -1.69 -14.42
C LEU A 87 4.11 -1.40 -15.33
N PRO A 88 2.89 -1.74 -14.89
CA PRO A 88 1.69 -1.36 -15.61
C PRO A 88 1.56 0.17 -15.62
N SER A 89 0.98 0.69 -16.69
CA SER A 89 0.62 2.09 -16.80
C SER A 89 -0.53 2.44 -15.85
N SER A 90 -0.59 3.70 -15.42
CA SER A 90 -1.73 4.19 -14.63
C SER A 90 -3.06 4.07 -15.37
N ARG A 91 -3.03 4.01 -16.71
CA ARG A 91 -4.21 3.75 -17.55
C ARG A 91 -4.70 2.32 -17.40
N GLU A 92 -3.83 1.33 -17.52
CA GLU A 92 -4.20 -0.07 -17.32
C GLU A 92 -4.75 -0.31 -15.93
N LEU A 93 -4.15 0.30 -14.89
CA LEU A 93 -4.61 0.12 -13.52
C LEU A 93 -5.86 0.95 -13.16
N GLY A 94 -6.02 2.14 -13.73
CA GLY A 94 -7.10 3.05 -13.38
C GLY A 94 -8.36 2.92 -14.25
N GLN A 95 -8.26 2.32 -15.44
CA GLN A 95 -9.40 2.15 -16.35
C GLN A 95 -10.57 1.33 -15.75
N PRO A 96 -10.34 0.21 -15.02
CA PRO A 96 -11.42 -0.52 -14.36
C PRO A 96 -12.20 0.33 -13.34
N TYR A 97 -11.55 1.35 -12.78
CA TYR A 97 -12.09 2.23 -11.73
C TYR A 97 -12.49 3.61 -12.26
N LYS A 98 -12.41 3.85 -13.58
CA LYS A 98 -12.56 5.17 -14.22
C LYS A 98 -11.69 6.27 -13.55
N ALA A 99 -10.55 5.88 -12.99
CA ALA A 99 -9.68 6.70 -12.14
C ALA A 99 -8.22 6.68 -12.63
N VAL A 100 -8.03 6.77 -13.95
CA VAL A 100 -6.74 6.68 -14.68
C VAL A 100 -5.63 7.56 -14.09
N ASN A 101 -5.94 8.82 -13.72
CA ASN A 101 -4.93 9.77 -13.23
C ASN A 101 -4.74 9.73 -11.71
N SER A 102 -5.56 8.95 -11.01
CA SER A 102 -5.61 8.95 -9.55
C SER A 102 -4.86 7.78 -8.93
N HIS A 103 -4.35 6.85 -9.74
CA HIS A 103 -3.70 5.62 -9.28
C HIS A 103 -2.45 5.91 -8.42
N TRP A 104 -2.28 5.20 -7.31
CA TRP A 104 -1.17 5.42 -6.37
C TRP A 104 0.22 5.28 -7.00
N LEU A 105 0.37 4.40 -7.99
CA LEU A 105 1.62 4.20 -8.72
C LEU A 105 2.14 5.47 -9.41
N SER A 106 1.26 6.39 -9.83
CA SER A 106 1.69 7.66 -10.42
C SER A 106 2.33 8.58 -9.38
N ARG A 107 1.89 8.50 -8.13
CA ARG A 107 2.39 9.25 -6.97
C ARG A 107 3.56 8.57 -6.27
N LEU A 108 3.87 7.32 -6.61
CA LEU A 108 5.00 6.59 -6.05
C LEU A 108 6.31 7.32 -6.38
N HIS A 109 7.07 7.67 -5.33
CA HIS A 109 8.32 8.38 -5.51
C HIS A 109 9.33 7.56 -6.34
N ALA A 110 10.13 8.25 -7.15
CA ALA A 110 11.06 7.62 -8.08
C ALA A 110 12.07 6.68 -7.41
N SER A 111 12.39 6.88 -6.13
CA SER A 111 13.29 5.98 -5.36
C SER A 111 12.78 4.55 -5.24
N PHE A 112 11.46 4.33 -5.32
CA PHE A 112 10.84 3.00 -5.21
C PHE A 112 10.64 2.31 -6.57
N LYS A 113 10.84 3.02 -7.69
CA LYS A 113 10.59 2.48 -9.04
C LYS A 113 11.68 1.53 -9.59
N PRO A 114 12.98 1.69 -9.26
CA PRO A 114 14.03 0.79 -9.73
C PRO A 114 13.73 -0.67 -9.39
N TRP A 115 13.98 -1.57 -10.33
CA TRP A 115 13.67 -3.00 -10.19
C TRP A 115 14.21 -3.61 -8.90
N LYS A 116 15.49 -3.38 -8.59
CA LYS A 116 16.12 -3.91 -7.37
C LYS A 116 15.39 -3.43 -6.10
N VAL A 117 15.02 -2.15 -6.03
CA VAL A 117 14.29 -1.59 -4.88
C VAL A 117 12.88 -2.16 -4.80
N ARG A 118 12.17 -2.31 -5.93
CA ARG A 118 10.86 -2.97 -5.96
C ARG A 118 10.92 -4.40 -5.42
N GLN A 119 11.94 -5.16 -5.81
CA GLN A 119 12.09 -6.54 -5.37
C GLN A 119 12.44 -6.66 -3.88
N GLU A 120 13.26 -5.75 -3.34
CA GLU A 120 13.48 -5.67 -1.89
C GLU A 120 12.21 -5.28 -1.14
N LEU A 121 11.40 -4.36 -1.69
CA LEU A 121 10.10 -4.00 -1.14
C LEU A 121 9.13 -5.17 -1.14
N VAL A 122 8.99 -5.87 -2.27
CA VAL A 122 8.14 -7.05 -2.40
C VAL A 122 8.58 -8.13 -1.40
N LYS A 123 9.88 -8.38 -1.26
CA LYS A 123 10.42 -9.34 -0.28
C LYS A 123 10.08 -8.92 1.16
N THR A 124 10.25 -7.65 1.50
CA THR A 124 9.96 -7.10 2.83
C THR A 124 8.47 -7.23 3.15
N LEU A 125 7.61 -6.87 2.20
CA LEU A 125 6.15 -6.96 2.34
C LEU A 125 5.68 -8.41 2.47
N ARG A 126 6.20 -9.34 1.65
CA ARG A 126 5.90 -10.78 1.77
C ARG A 126 6.31 -11.32 3.14
N GLY A 127 7.46 -10.91 3.65
CA GLY A 127 7.91 -11.26 5.00
C GLY A 127 6.92 -10.81 6.07
N ALA A 128 6.34 -9.62 5.95
CA ALA A 128 5.33 -9.12 6.89
C ALA A 128 3.94 -9.77 6.75
N LEU A 129 3.63 -10.41 5.61
CA LEU A 129 2.39 -11.17 5.44
C LEU A 129 2.47 -12.61 5.96
N GLY A 130 3.69 -13.15 6.05
CA GLY A 130 3.96 -14.53 6.49
C GLY A 130 4.48 -14.66 7.92
N ALA A 131 4.73 -13.54 8.61
CA ALA A 131 5.02 -13.48 10.04
C ALA A 131 3.73 -13.34 10.85
#